data_AF-A0A392SVU0-F1
#
_entry.id   AF-A0A392SVU0-F1
#
_cell.length_a   1.000
_cell.length_b   1.000
_cell.length_c   1.000
_cell.angle_alpha   90.00
_cell.angle_beta   90.00
_cell.angle_gamma   90.00
#
_symmetry.space_group_name_H-M   'P 1'
#
loop_
_entity.id
_entity.type
_entity.pdbx_description
1 polymer ?
#
loop_
_entity_poly.entity_id
_entity_poly.type
_entity_poly.pdbx_seq_one_letter_code
_entity_poly.pdbx_strand_id
1 'polypeptide(L)' 'MSSLMAKELELIENFRDLSLVCERTTRSVKLGMLKLTSDFLEEVVEKQKTDARLLKFKALIVQGKK' A
#
# COMPACT_ATOMS: atom_id res chain seq x y z
N MET A 1 -18.80 -17.86 18.65
CA MET A 1 -18.27 -16.65 17.97
C MET A 1 -19.44 -15.91 17.34
N SER A 2 -19.47 -14.58 17.40
CA SER A 2 -20.48 -13.81 16.67
C SER A 2 -20.27 -13.96 15.16
N SER A 3 -21.33 -13.83 14.35
CA SER A 3 -21.19 -13.89 12.88
C SER A 3 -20.28 -12.78 12.33
N LEU A 4 -20.17 -11.66 13.07
CA LEU A 4 -19.27 -10.56 12.76
C LEU A 4 -17.80 -10.93 12.98
N MET A 5 -17.46 -11.60 14.09
CA MET A 5 -16.09 -12.06 14.35
C MET A 5 -15.60 -13.07 13.31
N ALA A 6 -16.49 -13.94 12.82
CA ALA A 6 -16.13 -14.91 11.79
C ALA A 6 -15.74 -14.22 10.48
N LYS A 7 -16.52 -13.20 10.06
CA LYS A 7 -16.23 -12.40 8.86
C LYS A 7 -14.93 -11.61 8.99
N GLU A 8 -14.67 -11.02 10.16
CA GLU A 8 -13.42 -10.30 10.41
C GLU A 8 -12.20 -11.23 10.31
N LEU A 9 -12.30 -12.47 10.83
CA LEU A 9 -11.21 -13.43 10.78
C LEU A 9 -10.94 -13.94 9.36
N GLU A 10 -11.99 -14.20 8.59
CA GLU A 10 -11.91 -14.60 7.18
C GLU A 10 -11.26 -13.51 6.31
N LEU A 11 -11.62 -12.24 6.53
CA LEU A 11 -10.96 -11.11 5.87
C LEU A 11 -9.46 -11.04 6.21
N ILE A 12 -9.09 -11.23 7.47
CA ILE A 12 -7.70 -11.24 7.92
C ILE A 12 -6.90 -12.41 7.30
N GLU A 13 -7.51 -13.57 7.09
CA GLU A 13 -6.88 -14.70 6.39
C GLU A 13 -6.66 -14.41 4.90
N ASN A 14 -7.68 -13.90 4.21
CA ASN A 14 -7.55 -13.51 2.81
C ASN A 14 -6.42 -12.49 2.59
N PHE A 15 -6.25 -11.53 3.52
CA PHE A 15 -5.16 -10.55 3.41
C PHE A 15 -3.77 -11.12 3.74
N ARG A 16 -3.68 -12.18 4.57
CA ARG A 16 -2.42 -12.90 4.81
C ARG A 16 -1.93 -13.60 3.54
N ASP A 17 -2.85 -14.20 2.77
CA ASP A 17 -2.51 -14.87 1.51
C ASP A 17 -2.04 -13.88 0.42
N LEU A 18 -2.50 -12.63 0.47
CA LEU A 18 -2.06 -11.56 -0.46
C LEU A 18 -0.66 -11.00 -0.16
N SER A 19 0.14 -11.61 0.73
CA SER A 19 1.44 -11.07 1.15
C SER A 19 1.36 -9.63 1.70
N LEU A 20 0.25 -9.27 2.36
CA LEU A 20 0.17 -7.99 3.06
C LEU A 20 0.59 -8.21 4.52
N VAL A 21 1.49 -7.35 5.05
CA VAL A 21 1.71 -7.25 6.49
C VAL A 21 0.40 -6.75 7.12
N CYS A 22 -0.34 -7.62 7.77
CA CYS A 22 -1.50 -7.23 8.55
C CYS A 22 -1.12 -7.11 10.03
N GLU A 23 -1.09 -5.89 10.56
CA GLU A 23 -0.91 -5.62 11.99
C GLU A 23 -2.28 -5.26 12.60
N ARG A 24 -2.77 -6.09 13.52
CA ARG A 24 -4.05 -5.87 14.21
C ARG A 24 -3.82 -5.11 15.51
N THR A 25 -4.52 -3.99 15.70
CA THR A 25 -4.65 -3.32 16.99
C THR A 25 -6.02 -3.61 17.61
N THR A 26 -6.23 -3.17 18.86
CA THR A 26 -7.51 -3.37 19.56
C THR A 26 -8.69 -2.61 18.93
N ARG A 27 -8.43 -1.62 18.06
CA ARG A 27 -9.45 -0.76 17.44
C ARG A 27 -9.33 -0.59 15.93
N SER A 28 -8.27 -1.10 15.30
CA SER A 28 -8.04 -0.96 13.86
C SER A 28 -7.16 -2.08 13.31
N VAL A 29 -7.19 -2.23 12.00
CA VAL A 29 -6.28 -3.11 11.26
C VAL A 29 -5.41 -2.24 10.38
N LYS A 30 -4.09 -2.39 10.50
CA LYS A 30 -3.10 -1.72 9.67
C LYS A 30 -2.60 -2.70 8.62
N LEU A 31 -2.82 -2.36 7.35
CA LEU A 31 -2.33 -3.11 6.20
C LEU A 31 -1.05 -2.42 5.69
N GLY A 32 0.08 -3.10 5.79
CA GLY A 32 1.34 -2.76 5.13
C GLY A 32 1.57 -3.67 3.94
N MET A 33 2.05 -3.17 2.81
CA MET A 33 2.49 -4.04 1.71
C MET A 33 3.80 -4.74 2.12
N LEU A 34 3.86 -6.08 2.13
CA LEU A 34 5.18 -6.74 2.03
C LEU A 34 5.68 -6.46 0.62
N LYS A 35 6.93 -6.00 0.57
CA LYS A 35 7.76 -5.72 -0.61
C LYS A 35 7.13 -6.13 -1.94
N LEU A 36 6.55 -5.14 -2.61
CA LEU A 36 6.07 -5.24 -3.97
C LEU A 36 7.30 -5.34 -4.91
N THR A 37 8.00 -6.48 -4.94
CA THR A 37 9.10 -6.77 -5.88
C THR A 37 8.54 -7.39 -7.14
N SER A 38 7.79 -6.58 -7.88
CA SER A 38 7.44 -6.92 -9.25
C SER A 38 8.33 -6.07 -10.14
N ASP A 39 9.00 -6.67 -11.13
CA ASP A 39 9.79 -5.96 -12.14
C ASP A 39 8.96 -4.83 -12.81
N PHE A 40 7.64 -5.00 -12.83
CA PHE A 40 6.69 -3.98 -13.26
C PHE A 40 6.78 -2.67 -12.47
N LEU A 41 7.06 -2.72 -11.16
CA LEU A 41 7.18 -1.51 -10.35
C LEU A 41 8.51 -0.82 -10.52
N GLU A 42 9.59 -1.55 -10.79
CA GLU A 42 10.84 -0.94 -11.23
C GLU A 42 10.62 -0.23 -12.57
N GLU A 43 9.92 -0.87 -13.51
CA GLU A 43 9.56 -0.27 -14.79
C GLU A 43 8.67 0.98 -14.62
N VAL A 44 7.68 0.93 -13.73
CA VAL A 44 6.84 2.09 -13.40
C VAL A 44 7.69 3.21 -12.81
N VAL A 45 8.60 2.92 -11.88
CA VAL A 45 9.49 3.94 -11.28
C VAL A 45 10.39 4.58 -12.34
N GLU A 46 10.97 3.80 -13.26
CA GLU A 46 11.79 4.36 -14.35
C GLU A 46 10.97 5.21 -15.31
N LYS A 47 9.77 4.77 -15.69
CA LYS A 47 8.85 5.54 -16.55
C LYS A 47 8.40 6.84 -15.88
N GLN A 48 8.19 6.85 -14.56
CA GLN A 48 7.80 8.05 -13.82
C GLN A 48 8.89 9.12 -13.74
N LYS A 49 10.18 8.75 -13.81
CA LYS A 49 11.29 9.72 -13.80
C LYS A 49 11.33 10.59 -15.05
N THR A 50 10.85 10.08 -16.18
CA THR A 50 10.84 10.80 -17.47
C THR A 50 9.51 11.48 -17.75
N ASP A 51 8.46 11.19 -16.98
CA ASP A 51 7.16 11.84 -17.13
C ASP A 51 7.20 13.31 -16.67
N ALA A 52 7.09 14.22 -17.64
CA ALA A 52 7.15 15.66 -17.41
C ALA A 52 6.02 16.20 -16.51
N ARG A 53 4.85 15.54 -16.45
CA ARG A 53 3.75 15.96 -15.57
C ARG A 53 4.06 15.58 -14.13
N LEU A 54 4.55 14.35 -13.92
CA LEU A 54 4.95 13.89 -12.60
C LEU A 54 6.12 14.68 -12.04
N LEU A 55 7.09 15.06 -12.86
CA LEU A 55 8.18 15.95 -12.45
C LEU A 55 7.67 17.33 -11.97
N LYS A 56 6.70 17.92 -12.69
CA LYS A 56 6.05 19.18 -12.26
C LYS A 56 5.34 19.02 -10.92
N PHE A 57 4.54 17.96 -10.74
CA PHE A 57 3.87 17.71 -9.46
C PHE A 57 4.85 17.47 -8.33
N LYS A 58 5.94 16.73 -8.58
CA LYS A 58 7.00 16.51 -7.59
C LYS A 58 7.64 17.83 -7.16
N ALA A 59 7.93 18.74 -8.10
CA ALA A 59 8.45 20.06 -7.79
C ALA A 59 7.48 20.89 -6.93
N LEU A 60 6.19 20.87 -7.25
CA LEU A 60 5.15 21.58 -6.48
C LEU A 60 5.02 21.04 -5.04
N ILE A 61 5.08 19.72 -4.86
CA ILE A 61 5.05 19.09 -3.53
C ILE A 61 6.28 19.48 -2.70
N VAL A 62 7.46 19.58 -3.32
CA VAL A 62 8.69 20.03 -2.63
C VAL A 62 8.60 21.51 -2.25
N GLN A 63 8.00 22.34 -3.11
CA GLN A 63 7.80 23.77 -2.82
C GLN A 63 6.78 24.01 -1.71
N GLY A 64 5.71 23.21 -1.62
CA GLY A 64 4.69 23.32 -0.56
C GLY A 64 5.08 22.73 0.80
N LYS A 65 6.27 22.13 0.93
CA LYS A 65 6.80 21.56 2.18
C LYS A 65 7.83 22.47 2.88
N LYS A 66 8.06 23.69 2.37
CA LYS A 66 8.88 24.71 3.03
C LYS A 66 8.03 25.59 3.94
#